data_AF-A0A9N9F730-F1
#
_entry.id   AF-A0A9N9F730-F1
#
_cell.length_a   1.000
_cell.length_b   1.000
_cell.length_c   1.000
_cell.angle_alpha   90.00
_cell.angle_beta   90.00
_cell.angle_gamma   90.00
#
_symmetry.space_group_name_H-M   'P 1'
#
loop_
_entity.id
_entity.type
_entity.pdbx_description
1 polymer ?
#
loop_
_entity_poly.entity_id
_entity_poly.type
_entity_poly.pdbx_seq_one_letter_code
_entity_poly.pdbx_strand_id
1 'polypeptide(L)'
;MSAGWLESFFTAVGLPKLAYHWQALLFATLACNFTVGFSRIISPILFPKTYKQLSDLKRLSWDIHVVSLVHSVAITALSAPLLFDETLLKDKVFGYDEYAGNVYAIACGYFLWDSLVSLYYVKAFGVGFVVHGASCFGVYLFAYRPFLNYYGAAFLMFELSTPFLNLHWFMDKVGATGSLLQFFRNTSYWLCPNNVHLLLILTCTVVLSVTVLPVIDRVPIFLQVIYGGANVILNTLNVFWFFKMLNSASRRFPKSGQPIPPKADIKDTISSGESWEDFKTNGKKND
;
A
#
# COMPACT_ATOMS: atom_id res chain seq x y z
N MET A 1 10.65 26.76 -25.25
CA MET A 1 9.50 27.68 -25.12
C MET A 1 8.22 26.85 -25.01
N SER A 2 7.66 26.69 -23.79
CA SER A 2 6.22 26.34 -23.52
C SER A 2 5.92 25.82 -22.09
N ALA A 3 6.85 25.86 -21.13
CA ALA A 3 6.57 25.39 -19.74
C ALA A 3 5.91 26.44 -18.83
N GLY A 4 5.95 27.73 -19.18
CA GLY A 4 5.50 28.81 -18.29
C GLY A 4 4.01 28.78 -17.94
N TRP A 5 3.15 28.24 -18.82
CA TRP A 5 1.73 28.10 -18.53
C TRP A 5 1.45 26.97 -17.53
N LEU A 6 2.22 25.87 -17.58
CA LEU A 6 2.10 24.76 -16.62
C LEU A 6 2.56 25.20 -15.24
N GLU A 7 3.70 25.89 -15.15
CA GLU A 7 4.18 26.46 -13.89
C GLU A 7 3.16 27.46 -13.31
N SER A 8 2.58 28.32 -14.15
CA SER A 8 1.54 29.26 -13.74
C SER A 8 0.28 28.53 -13.25
N PHE A 9 -0.17 27.50 -13.96
CA PHE A 9 -1.32 26.68 -13.59
C PHE A 9 -1.10 25.96 -12.25
N PHE A 10 0.02 25.24 -12.13
CA PHE A 10 0.34 24.50 -10.92
C PHE A 10 0.59 25.43 -9.73
N THR A 11 1.15 26.61 -9.94
CA THR A 11 1.26 27.63 -8.88
C THR A 11 -0.12 28.16 -8.47
N ALA A 12 -1.03 28.36 -9.42
CA ALA A 12 -2.39 28.84 -9.13
C ALA A 12 -3.23 27.84 -8.33
N VAL A 13 -3.15 26.53 -8.63
CA VAL A 13 -3.75 25.47 -7.80
C VAL A 13 -2.92 25.17 -6.54
N GLY A 14 -1.75 25.80 -6.44
CA GLY A 14 -0.83 25.72 -5.31
C GLY A 14 -0.17 24.37 -5.15
N LEU A 15 0.33 23.80 -6.23
CA LEU A 15 1.24 22.65 -6.26
C LEU A 15 2.47 23.03 -7.10
N PRO A 16 3.21 24.10 -6.74
CA PRO A 16 4.18 24.73 -7.62
C PRO A 16 5.29 23.79 -8.08
N LYS A 17 5.71 22.82 -7.24
CA LYS A 17 6.74 21.86 -7.61
C LYS A 17 6.25 20.74 -8.53
N LEU A 18 4.94 20.50 -8.61
CA LEU A 18 4.38 19.45 -9.48
C LEU A 18 4.59 19.78 -10.97
N ALA A 19 4.76 21.06 -11.32
CA ALA A 19 5.06 21.49 -12.69
C ALA A 19 6.32 20.83 -13.28
N TYR A 20 7.26 20.40 -12.43
CA TYR A 20 8.51 19.76 -12.85
C TYR A 20 8.42 18.23 -12.86
N HIS A 21 7.39 17.64 -12.24
CA HIS A 21 7.30 16.20 -12.00
C HIS A 21 6.01 15.55 -12.52
N TRP A 22 5.10 16.32 -13.13
CA TRP A 22 3.81 15.82 -13.60
C TRP A 22 3.94 14.67 -14.60
N GLN A 23 5.01 14.65 -15.41
CA GLN A 23 5.27 13.56 -16.35
C GLN A 23 5.51 12.25 -15.62
N ALA A 24 6.31 12.27 -14.54
CA ALA A 24 6.60 11.09 -13.75
C ALA A 24 5.33 10.54 -13.07
N LEU A 25 4.44 11.42 -12.61
CA LEU A 25 3.13 11.03 -12.07
C LEU A 25 2.28 10.35 -13.15
N LEU A 26 2.13 11.00 -14.32
CA LEU A 26 1.36 10.46 -15.43
C LEU A 26 1.90 9.11 -15.90
N PHE A 27 3.22 9.02 -16.10
CA PHE A 27 3.86 7.78 -16.53
C PHE A 27 3.73 6.67 -15.47
N ALA A 28 3.80 6.99 -14.18
CA ALA A 28 3.58 6.00 -13.12
C ALA A 28 2.13 5.47 -13.12
N THR A 29 1.13 6.33 -13.30
CA THR A 29 -0.28 5.91 -13.43
C THR A 29 -0.49 5.03 -14.67
N LEU A 30 0.13 5.38 -15.80
CA LEU A 30 0.07 4.57 -17.03
C LEU A 30 0.81 3.24 -16.87
N ALA A 31 1.97 3.24 -16.20
CA ALA A 31 2.76 2.05 -15.92
C ALA A 31 1.99 1.04 -15.06
N CYS A 32 1.11 1.48 -14.16
CA CYS A 32 0.23 0.59 -13.40
C CYS A 32 -0.73 -0.18 -14.34
N ASN A 33 -1.37 0.52 -15.28
CA ASN A 33 -2.23 -0.13 -16.28
C ASN A 33 -1.45 -1.07 -17.21
N PHE A 34 -0.25 -0.66 -17.63
CA PHE A 34 0.64 -1.52 -18.40
C PHE A 34 1.02 -2.79 -17.61
N THR A 35 1.31 -2.66 -16.32
CA THR A 35 1.66 -3.79 -15.45
C THR A 35 0.49 -4.76 -15.27
N VAL A 36 -0.77 -4.26 -15.22
CA VAL A 36 -1.95 -5.13 -15.29
C VAL A 36 -2.01 -5.89 -16.62
N GLY A 37 -1.84 -5.20 -17.74
CA GLY A 37 -1.82 -5.84 -19.07
C GLY A 37 -0.72 -6.89 -19.18
N PHE A 38 0.48 -6.56 -18.69
CA PHE A 38 1.62 -7.47 -18.62
C PHE A 38 1.31 -8.70 -17.74
N SER A 39 0.72 -8.50 -16.56
CA SER A 39 0.28 -9.60 -15.68
C SER A 39 -0.70 -10.53 -16.40
N ARG A 40 -1.66 -9.99 -17.15
CA ARG A 40 -2.64 -10.79 -17.90
C ARG A 40 -2.03 -11.67 -18.98
N ILE A 41 -0.90 -11.24 -19.55
CA ILE A 41 -0.18 -11.99 -20.60
C ILE A 41 0.73 -13.05 -19.96
N ILE A 42 1.46 -12.68 -18.90
CA ILE A 42 2.50 -13.53 -18.31
C ILE A 42 1.95 -14.52 -17.26
N SER A 43 0.99 -14.12 -16.43
CA SER A 43 0.40 -14.97 -15.39
C SER A 43 -0.21 -16.29 -15.92
N PRO A 44 -0.90 -16.35 -17.07
CA PRO A 44 -1.39 -17.63 -17.60
C PRO A 44 -0.27 -18.54 -18.14
N ILE A 45 0.93 -18.00 -18.41
CA ILE A 45 2.11 -18.75 -18.84
C ILE A 45 2.84 -19.33 -17.61
N LEU A 46 3.04 -18.51 -16.57
CA LEU A 46 3.74 -18.91 -15.34
C LEU A 46 2.87 -19.80 -14.44
N PHE A 47 1.57 -19.50 -14.34
CA PHE A 47 0.64 -20.19 -13.44
C PHE A 47 -0.61 -20.71 -14.17
N PRO A 48 -0.44 -21.56 -15.21
CA PRO A 48 -1.54 -21.97 -16.09
C PRO A 48 -2.65 -22.72 -15.36
N LYS A 49 -2.32 -23.47 -14.31
CA LYS A 49 -3.29 -24.26 -13.52
C LYS A 49 -4.14 -23.37 -12.60
N THR A 50 -3.56 -22.31 -12.04
CA THR A 50 -4.25 -21.43 -11.09
C THR A 50 -4.95 -20.28 -11.81
N TYR A 51 -4.21 -19.48 -12.58
CA TYR A 51 -4.72 -18.21 -13.14
C TYR A 51 -5.89 -18.41 -14.10
N LYS A 52 -5.83 -19.45 -14.96
CA LYS A 52 -6.90 -19.74 -15.93
C LYS A 52 -8.22 -20.14 -15.26
N GLN A 53 -8.17 -20.66 -14.04
CA GLN A 53 -9.36 -21.09 -13.29
C GLN A 53 -10.00 -19.97 -12.45
N LEU A 54 -9.31 -18.83 -12.29
CA LEU A 54 -9.85 -17.70 -11.53
C LEU A 54 -11.00 -17.03 -12.30
N SER A 55 -12.03 -16.58 -11.57
CA SER A 55 -13.06 -15.68 -12.11
C SER A 55 -12.48 -14.30 -12.41
N ASP A 56 -13.16 -13.49 -13.22
CA ASP A 56 -12.62 -12.20 -13.68
C ASP A 56 -12.25 -11.26 -12.54
N LEU A 57 -13.06 -11.20 -11.48
CA LEU A 57 -12.75 -10.40 -10.29
C LEU A 57 -11.51 -10.92 -9.53
N LYS A 58 -11.36 -12.25 -9.43
CA LYS A 58 -10.19 -12.87 -8.79
C LYS A 58 -8.93 -12.71 -9.65
N ARG A 59 -9.04 -12.72 -10.98
CA ARG A 59 -7.94 -12.41 -11.91
C ARG A 59 -7.51 -10.95 -11.78
N LEU A 60 -8.46 -10.02 -11.72
CA LEU A 60 -8.14 -8.62 -11.47
C LEU A 60 -7.42 -8.46 -10.13
N SER A 61 -7.90 -9.11 -9.07
CA SER A 61 -7.22 -9.09 -7.78
C SER A 61 -5.78 -9.61 -7.89
N TRP A 62 -5.55 -10.72 -8.61
CA TRP A 62 -4.21 -11.22 -8.89
C TRP A 62 -3.35 -10.18 -9.62
N ASP A 63 -3.87 -9.56 -10.67
CA ASP A 63 -3.14 -8.55 -11.44
C ASP A 63 -2.78 -7.32 -10.58
N ILE A 64 -3.68 -6.89 -9.69
CA ILE A 64 -3.42 -5.79 -8.73
C ILE A 64 -2.28 -6.16 -7.77
N HIS A 65 -2.19 -7.42 -7.29
CA HIS A 65 -1.07 -7.85 -6.45
C HIS A 65 0.27 -7.82 -7.21
N VAL A 66 0.26 -8.04 -8.54
CA VAL A 66 1.46 -7.87 -9.37
C VAL A 66 1.86 -6.40 -9.46
N VAL A 67 0.91 -5.49 -9.70
CA VAL A 67 1.17 -4.04 -9.71
C VAL A 67 1.74 -3.58 -8.37
N SER A 68 1.11 -3.99 -7.27
CA SER A 68 1.54 -3.67 -5.90
C SER A 68 2.94 -4.21 -5.62
N LEU A 69 3.27 -5.43 -6.05
CA LEU A 69 4.62 -6.01 -5.90
C LEU A 69 5.67 -5.20 -6.65
N VAL A 70 5.42 -4.84 -7.91
CA VAL A 70 6.35 -4.04 -8.72
C VAL A 70 6.54 -2.65 -8.12
N HIS A 71 5.44 -1.99 -7.74
CA HIS A 71 5.48 -0.66 -7.14
C HIS A 71 6.24 -0.65 -5.82
N SER A 72 5.88 -1.54 -4.89
CA SER A 72 6.47 -1.56 -3.55
C SER A 72 7.98 -1.85 -3.57
N VAL A 73 8.45 -2.74 -4.45
CA VAL A 73 9.90 -2.96 -4.64
C VAL A 73 10.58 -1.71 -5.20
N ALA A 74 9.99 -1.08 -6.23
CA ALA A 74 10.58 0.11 -6.84
C ALA A 74 10.61 1.30 -5.88
N ILE A 75 9.49 1.61 -5.23
CA ILE A 75 9.37 2.81 -4.41
C ILE A 75 10.22 2.75 -3.14
N THR A 76 10.38 1.56 -2.55
CA THR A 76 11.23 1.37 -1.37
C THR A 76 12.72 1.49 -1.73
N ALA A 77 13.14 0.90 -2.85
CA ALA A 77 14.51 1.06 -3.34
C ALA A 77 14.84 2.52 -3.67
N LEU A 78 13.90 3.23 -4.31
CA LEU A 78 14.07 4.64 -4.67
C LEU A 78 14.02 5.58 -3.46
N SER A 79 13.24 5.26 -2.43
CA SER A 79 13.07 6.10 -1.24
C SER A 79 14.20 5.92 -0.21
N ALA A 80 14.83 4.74 -0.16
CA ALA A 80 15.90 4.46 0.80
C ALA A 80 17.05 5.51 0.85
N PRO A 81 17.62 5.97 -0.28
CA PRO A 81 18.69 6.98 -0.24
C PRO A 81 18.24 8.34 0.31
N LEU A 82 16.95 8.70 0.20
CA LEU A 82 16.42 9.98 0.70
C LEU A 82 16.51 10.10 2.23
N LEU A 83 16.57 8.98 2.95
CA LEU A 83 16.75 8.98 4.40
C LEU A 83 18.13 9.50 4.84
N PHE A 84 19.10 9.49 3.92
CA PHE A 84 20.47 9.93 4.15
C PHE A 84 20.80 11.22 3.38
N ASP A 85 19.82 11.83 2.73
CA ASP A 85 20.02 13.08 1.99
C ASP A 85 20.32 14.23 2.95
N GLU A 86 21.44 14.93 2.72
CA GLU A 86 21.87 16.02 3.60
C GLU A 86 20.90 17.20 3.62
N THR A 87 20.24 17.49 2.50
CA THR A 87 19.30 18.62 2.39
C THR A 87 18.06 18.35 3.23
N LEU A 88 17.51 17.14 3.12
CA LEU A 88 16.36 16.69 3.89
C LEU A 88 16.69 16.47 5.38
N LEU A 89 17.93 16.08 5.70
CA LEU A 89 18.37 15.93 7.10
C LEU A 89 18.58 17.29 7.79
N LYS A 90 19.06 18.31 7.06
CA LYS A 90 19.25 19.68 7.58
C LYS A 90 17.91 20.35 7.91
N ASP A 91 16.89 20.14 7.08
CA ASP A 91 15.53 20.60 7.35
C ASP A 91 14.51 19.49 7.03
N LYS A 92 14.11 18.75 8.08
CA LYS A 92 13.17 17.63 7.94
C LYS A 92 11.73 18.06 7.65
N VAL A 93 11.37 19.32 7.91
CA VAL A 93 9.99 19.80 7.78
C VAL A 93 9.77 20.49 6.44
N PHE A 94 10.64 21.42 6.05
CA PHE A 94 10.48 22.23 4.83
C PHE A 94 11.56 21.96 3.78
N GLY A 95 12.52 21.09 4.07
CA GLY A 95 13.52 20.64 3.10
C GLY A 95 12.85 20.06 1.85
N TYR A 96 13.47 20.32 0.71
CA TYR A 96 13.01 19.85 -0.58
C TYR A 96 14.21 19.41 -1.41
N ASP A 97 14.06 18.25 -2.03
CA ASP A 97 15.02 17.68 -2.96
C ASP A 97 14.28 17.29 -4.25
N GLU A 98 14.93 17.48 -5.40
CA GLU A 98 14.31 17.23 -6.72
C GLU A 98 14.16 15.73 -6.99
N TYR A 99 15.08 14.91 -6.51
CA TYR A 99 14.97 13.46 -6.61
C TYR A 99 13.81 12.96 -5.74
N ALA A 100 13.62 13.48 -4.52
CA ALA A 100 12.44 13.21 -3.70
C ALA A 100 11.14 13.56 -4.44
N GLY A 101 11.11 14.71 -5.15
CA GLY A 101 9.98 15.10 -5.99
C GLY A 101 9.64 14.06 -7.06
N ASN A 102 10.63 13.50 -7.75
CA ASN A 102 10.41 12.43 -8.74
C ASN A 102 9.91 11.13 -8.10
N VAL A 103 10.48 10.72 -6.96
CA VAL A 103 10.04 9.53 -6.21
C VAL A 103 8.58 9.69 -5.77
N TYR A 104 8.20 10.88 -5.29
CA TYR A 104 6.84 11.18 -4.89
C TYR A 104 5.87 11.23 -6.06
N ALA A 105 6.34 11.58 -7.26
CA ALA A 105 5.53 11.52 -8.47
C ALA A 105 5.15 10.08 -8.78
N ILE A 106 6.09 9.16 -8.65
CA ILE A 106 5.86 7.73 -8.84
C ILE A 106 4.85 7.22 -7.80
N ALA A 107 5.03 7.57 -6.53
CA ALA A 107 4.08 7.23 -5.47
C ALA A 107 2.68 7.82 -5.74
N CYS A 108 2.58 9.11 -6.07
CA CYS A 108 1.33 9.76 -6.42
C CYS A 108 0.62 9.05 -7.58
N GLY A 109 1.35 8.71 -8.63
CA GLY A 109 0.78 8.07 -9.81
C GLY A 109 0.22 6.68 -9.50
N TYR A 110 0.90 5.91 -8.64
CA TYR A 110 0.40 4.64 -8.13
C TYR A 110 -0.82 4.81 -7.23
N PHE A 111 -0.78 5.69 -6.22
CA PHE A 111 -1.91 5.88 -5.31
C PHE A 111 -3.13 6.49 -6.00
N LEU A 112 -2.94 7.32 -7.04
CA LEU A 112 -4.02 7.77 -7.91
C LEU A 112 -4.69 6.58 -8.60
N TRP A 113 -3.89 5.71 -9.23
CA TRP A 113 -4.38 4.52 -9.90
C TRP A 113 -5.10 3.58 -8.91
N ASP A 114 -4.49 3.30 -7.76
CA ASP A 114 -5.03 2.44 -6.73
C ASP A 114 -6.35 2.97 -6.17
N SER A 115 -6.44 4.29 -5.94
CA SER A 115 -7.68 4.95 -5.51
C SER A 115 -8.80 4.78 -6.53
N LEU A 116 -8.50 4.98 -7.83
CA LEU A 116 -9.49 4.87 -8.91
C LEU A 116 -9.99 3.44 -9.08
N VAL A 117 -9.06 2.46 -9.08
CA VAL A 117 -9.40 1.03 -9.18
C VAL A 117 -10.20 0.58 -7.95
N SER A 118 -9.74 0.96 -6.76
CA SER A 118 -10.45 0.64 -5.51
C SER A 118 -11.83 1.28 -5.46
N LEU A 119 -12.00 2.51 -5.95
CA LEU A 119 -13.30 3.18 -6.00
C LEU A 119 -14.24 2.48 -6.98
N TYR A 120 -13.76 2.14 -8.18
CA TYR A 120 -14.57 1.44 -9.18
C TYR A 120 -15.04 0.07 -8.68
N TYR A 121 -14.15 -0.66 -7.98
CA TYR A 121 -14.42 -1.98 -7.42
C TYR A 121 -14.69 -1.96 -5.90
N VAL A 122 -15.25 -0.86 -5.37
CA VAL A 122 -15.43 -0.67 -3.91
C VAL A 122 -16.29 -1.76 -3.26
N LYS A 123 -17.28 -2.30 -3.98
CA LYS A 123 -18.12 -3.40 -3.50
C LYS A 123 -17.34 -4.70 -3.33
N ALA A 124 -16.27 -4.89 -4.09
CA ALA A 124 -15.43 -6.07 -4.03
C ALA A 124 -14.30 -5.94 -3.02
N PHE A 125 -13.56 -4.82 -3.06
CA PHE A 125 -12.37 -4.63 -2.22
C PHE A 125 -12.67 -4.01 -0.86
N GLY A 126 -13.73 -3.21 -0.76
CA GLY A 126 -14.16 -2.55 0.46
C GLY A 126 -13.67 -1.10 0.58
N VAL A 127 -14.39 -0.32 1.39
CA VAL A 127 -14.17 1.13 1.56
C VAL A 127 -12.80 1.46 2.16
N GLY A 128 -12.25 0.58 2.99
CA GLY A 128 -10.94 0.80 3.64
C GLY A 128 -9.80 1.03 2.65
N PHE A 129 -9.77 0.29 1.53
CA PHE A 129 -8.75 0.46 0.49
C PHE A 129 -8.93 1.77 -0.29
N VAL A 130 -10.17 2.20 -0.53
CA VAL A 130 -10.46 3.50 -1.18
C VAL A 130 -9.96 4.64 -0.32
N VAL A 131 -10.30 4.62 0.98
CA VAL A 131 -9.92 5.67 1.93
C VAL A 131 -8.40 5.69 2.14
N HIS A 132 -7.76 4.52 2.20
CA HIS A 132 -6.30 4.39 2.24
C HIS A 132 -5.65 5.03 1.02
N GLY A 133 -5.99 4.57 -0.18
CA GLY A 133 -5.42 5.05 -1.43
C GLY A 133 -5.60 6.57 -1.59
N ALA A 134 -6.80 7.07 -1.30
CA ALA A 134 -7.11 8.50 -1.41
C ALA A 134 -6.31 9.35 -0.41
N SER A 135 -6.10 8.83 0.80
CA SER A 135 -5.30 9.50 1.83
C SER A 135 -3.82 9.54 1.44
N CYS A 136 -3.26 8.41 0.99
CA CYS A 136 -1.89 8.34 0.46
C CYS A 136 -1.70 9.26 -0.75
N PHE A 137 -2.62 9.24 -1.71
CA PHE A 137 -2.60 10.15 -2.85
C PHE A 137 -2.59 11.62 -2.41
N GLY A 138 -3.46 12.00 -1.46
CA GLY A 138 -3.53 13.36 -0.94
C GLY A 138 -2.21 13.82 -0.31
N VAL A 139 -1.63 13.04 0.61
CA VAL A 139 -0.40 13.46 1.32
C VAL A 139 0.81 13.58 0.40
N TYR A 140 0.94 12.73 -0.63
CA TYR A 140 2.04 12.86 -1.59
C TYR A 140 1.76 13.95 -2.63
N LEU A 141 0.50 14.19 -3.00
CA LEU A 141 0.15 15.29 -3.90
C LEU A 141 0.45 16.65 -3.23
N PHE A 142 0.10 16.83 -1.97
CA PHE A 142 0.34 18.09 -1.28
C PHE A 142 1.80 18.32 -0.86
N ALA A 143 2.66 17.29 -0.93
CA ALA A 143 4.10 17.43 -0.70
C ALA A 143 4.80 18.34 -1.74
N TYR A 144 4.17 18.55 -2.91
CA TYR A 144 4.63 19.53 -3.92
C TYR A 144 4.42 20.99 -3.51
N ARG A 145 3.76 21.25 -2.38
CA ARG A 145 4.04 22.43 -1.55
C ARG A 145 5.10 21.99 -0.54
N PRO A 146 6.39 22.31 -0.76
CA PRO A 146 7.52 21.63 -0.12
C PRO A 146 7.33 21.52 1.40
N PHE A 147 6.85 20.35 1.82
CA PHE A 147 6.44 20.07 3.19
C PHE A 147 6.57 18.57 3.42
N LEU A 148 7.31 18.21 4.46
CA LEU A 148 7.52 16.83 4.91
C LEU A 148 8.17 15.90 3.86
N ASN A 149 9.10 16.41 3.02
CA ASN A 149 9.83 15.53 2.08
C ASN A 149 10.74 14.51 2.77
N TYR A 150 11.30 14.83 3.94
CA TYR A 150 12.03 13.81 4.70
C TYR A 150 11.08 12.71 5.22
N TYR A 151 9.98 13.13 5.83
CA TYR A 151 9.05 12.20 6.46
C TYR A 151 8.24 11.37 5.45
N GLY A 152 7.83 11.95 4.32
CA GLY A 152 7.16 11.16 3.28
C GLY A 152 8.06 10.07 2.72
N ALA A 153 9.37 10.29 2.58
CA ALA A 153 10.32 9.26 2.17
C ALA A 153 10.42 8.15 3.23
N ALA A 154 10.44 8.53 4.51
CA ALA A 154 10.36 7.58 5.62
C ALA A 154 9.04 6.78 5.61
N PHE A 155 7.90 7.42 5.31
CA PHE A 155 6.60 6.76 5.19
C PHE A 155 6.54 5.83 3.97
N LEU A 156 7.18 6.16 2.85
CA LEU A 156 7.28 5.26 1.68
C LEU A 156 8.05 3.99 1.98
N MET A 157 9.02 4.02 2.91
CA MET A 157 9.74 2.81 3.32
C MET A 157 8.83 1.77 4.00
N PHE A 158 7.64 2.16 4.46
CA PHE A 158 6.66 1.22 4.98
C PHE A 158 6.12 0.26 3.91
N GLU A 159 6.18 0.62 2.63
CA GLU A 159 5.89 -0.32 1.54
C GLU A 159 6.84 -1.51 1.49
N LEU A 160 7.94 -1.53 2.25
CA LEU A 160 8.89 -2.65 2.26
C LEU A 160 8.28 -3.96 2.76
N SER A 161 7.19 -3.92 3.53
CA SER A 161 6.46 -5.12 3.93
C SER A 161 5.56 -5.68 2.81
N THR A 162 5.13 -4.84 1.87
CA THR A 162 4.18 -5.18 0.80
C THR A 162 4.68 -6.28 -0.15
N PRO A 163 5.96 -6.33 -0.57
CA PRO A 163 6.47 -7.42 -1.39
C PRO A 163 6.30 -8.78 -0.73
N PHE A 164 6.58 -8.87 0.58
CA PHE A 164 6.45 -10.12 1.33
C PHE A 164 4.99 -10.53 1.49
N LEU A 165 4.09 -9.57 1.73
CA LEU A 165 2.65 -9.84 1.80
C LEU A 165 2.11 -10.36 0.46
N ASN A 166 2.51 -9.75 -0.66
CA ASN A 166 2.14 -10.19 -2.00
C ASN A 166 2.71 -11.58 -2.31
N LEU A 167 3.97 -11.86 -1.99
CA LEU A 167 4.56 -13.19 -2.17
C LEU A 167 3.83 -14.25 -1.34
N HIS A 168 3.51 -13.96 -0.07
CA HIS A 168 2.69 -14.85 0.76
C HIS A 168 1.32 -15.12 0.11
N TRP A 169 0.66 -14.08 -0.38
CA TRP A 169 -0.64 -14.19 -1.04
C TRP A 169 -0.57 -15.05 -2.32
N PHE A 170 0.43 -14.85 -3.18
CA PHE A 170 0.61 -15.67 -4.38
C PHE A 170 0.86 -17.15 -4.03
N MET A 171 1.68 -17.41 -3.01
CA MET A 171 1.96 -18.77 -2.56
C MET A 171 0.72 -19.50 -2.03
N ASP A 172 -0.16 -18.77 -1.32
CA ASP A 172 -1.47 -19.27 -0.88
C ASP A 172 -2.33 -19.67 -2.08
N LYS A 173 -2.42 -18.82 -3.12
CA LYS A 173 -3.26 -19.08 -4.30
C LYS A 173 -2.73 -20.21 -5.20
N VAL A 174 -1.42 -20.39 -5.28
CA VAL A 174 -0.82 -21.47 -6.10
C VAL A 174 -0.86 -22.82 -5.35
N GLY A 175 -1.20 -22.83 -4.06
CA GLY A 175 -1.21 -24.07 -3.27
C GLY A 175 0.20 -24.64 -3.09
N ALA A 176 1.23 -23.79 -3.10
CA ALA A 176 2.62 -24.21 -3.01
C ALA A 176 2.95 -24.69 -1.58
N THR A 177 2.78 -25.99 -1.34
CA THR A 177 3.13 -26.68 -0.08
C THR A 177 4.43 -27.48 -0.22
N GLY A 178 5.55 -26.97 0.31
CA GLY A 178 6.84 -27.69 0.44
C GLY A 178 7.70 -27.12 1.58
N SER A 179 8.65 -27.85 2.17
CA SER A 179 9.31 -27.48 3.45
C SER A 179 9.98 -26.08 3.47
N LEU A 180 10.72 -25.71 2.42
CA LEU A 180 11.36 -24.38 2.28
C LEU A 180 10.35 -23.26 1.96
N LEU A 181 9.37 -23.54 1.10
CA LEU A 181 8.30 -22.59 0.76
C LEU A 181 7.32 -22.41 1.94
N GLN A 182 7.10 -23.44 2.75
CA GLN A 182 6.35 -23.37 4.00
C GLN A 182 7.10 -22.61 5.08
N PHE A 183 8.43 -22.75 5.13
CA PHE A 183 9.27 -21.87 5.96
C PHE A 183 9.09 -20.43 5.51
N PHE A 184 9.32 -20.06 4.23
CA PHE A 184 9.05 -18.69 3.76
C PHE A 184 7.60 -18.23 3.99
N ARG A 185 6.59 -19.11 3.87
CA ARG A 185 5.19 -18.79 4.15
C ARG A 185 4.92 -18.45 5.62
N ASN A 186 5.51 -19.20 6.55
CA ASN A 186 5.35 -19.00 7.99
C ASN A 186 6.29 -17.87 8.49
N THR A 187 7.53 -17.85 8.01
CA THR A 187 8.56 -16.85 8.26
C THR A 187 8.15 -15.48 7.69
N SER A 188 7.57 -15.37 6.50
CA SER A 188 6.99 -14.10 6.01
C SER A 188 5.90 -13.55 6.94
N TYR A 189 5.14 -14.43 7.57
CA TYR A 189 4.08 -14.04 8.50
C TYR A 189 4.64 -13.56 9.86
N TRP A 190 5.76 -14.12 10.31
CA TRP A 190 6.37 -13.84 11.63
C TRP A 190 7.61 -12.91 11.62
N LEU A 191 8.39 -12.90 10.54
CA LEU A 191 9.64 -12.15 10.32
C LEU A 191 9.48 -10.95 9.38
N CYS A 192 8.36 -10.83 8.64
CA CYS A 192 8.04 -9.55 7.99
C CYS A 192 7.31 -8.66 9.01
N PRO A 193 7.59 -7.36 9.07
CA PRO A 193 7.53 -6.59 10.28
C PRO A 193 6.10 -6.23 10.70
N ASN A 194 5.03 -6.99 10.51
CA ASN A 194 3.68 -6.48 10.83
C ASN A 194 3.53 -6.02 12.32
N ASN A 195 4.22 -6.68 13.27
CA ASN A 195 4.32 -6.24 14.68
C ASN A 195 5.27 -5.03 14.87
N VAL A 196 6.39 -4.99 14.14
CA VAL A 196 7.39 -3.91 14.22
C VAL A 196 6.96 -2.68 13.42
N HIS A 197 6.17 -2.86 12.37
CA HIS A 197 5.69 -1.89 11.40
C HIS A 197 4.59 -1.06 12.03
N LEU A 198 3.68 -1.68 12.80
CA LEU A 198 2.73 -0.91 13.61
C LEU A 198 3.47 -0.05 14.65
N LEU A 199 4.42 -0.63 15.38
CA LEU A 199 5.22 0.12 16.36
C LEU A 199 6.01 1.25 15.68
N LEU A 200 6.67 0.96 14.56
CA LEU A 200 7.46 1.90 13.79
C LEU A 200 6.62 3.04 13.21
N ILE A 201 5.42 2.74 12.72
CA ILE A 201 4.46 3.75 12.25
C ILE A 201 4.02 4.67 13.38
N LEU A 202 3.72 4.11 14.55
CA LEU A 202 3.35 4.90 15.73
C LEU A 202 4.53 5.75 16.21
N THR A 203 5.75 5.20 16.24
CA THR A 203 6.97 5.95 16.57
C THR A 203 7.23 7.07 15.55
N CYS A 204 7.17 6.79 14.25
CA CYS A 204 7.34 7.81 13.21
C CYS A 204 6.28 8.90 13.29
N THR A 205 5.04 8.55 13.64
CA THR A 205 3.96 9.51 13.89
C THR A 205 4.27 10.44 15.07
N VAL A 206 4.79 9.89 16.18
CA VAL A 206 5.22 10.69 17.34
C VAL A 206 6.39 11.59 16.97
N VAL A 207 7.41 11.06 16.28
CA VAL A 207 8.58 11.83 15.85
C VAL A 207 8.19 12.96 14.89
N LEU A 208 7.30 12.68 13.93
CA LEU A 208 6.73 13.69 13.05
C LEU A 208 6.04 14.79 13.87
N SER A 209 5.18 14.41 14.81
CA SER A 209 4.43 15.35 15.64
C SER A 209 5.37 16.23 16.47
N VAL A 210 6.37 15.66 17.13
CA VAL A 210 7.38 16.41 17.90
C VAL A 210 8.18 17.38 17.03
N THR A 211 8.36 17.05 15.75
CA THR A 211 9.14 17.88 14.82
C THR A 211 8.30 18.99 14.17
N VAL A 212 7.01 18.75 13.96
CA VAL A 212 6.10 19.71 13.31
C VAL A 212 5.43 20.64 14.32
N LEU A 213 5.06 20.17 15.52
CA LEU A 213 4.37 20.97 16.54
C LEU A 213 5.09 22.30 16.88
N PRO A 214 6.43 22.34 17.04
CA PRO A 214 7.13 23.61 17.33
C PRO A 214 7.09 24.63 16.19
N VAL A 215 6.79 24.20 14.96
CA VAL A 215 6.74 25.04 13.76
C VAL A 215 5.34 25.09 13.15
N ILE A 216 4.32 24.63 13.87
CA ILE A 216 2.95 24.49 13.36
C ILE A 216 2.37 25.83 12.90
N ASP A 217 2.74 26.93 13.56
CA ASP A 217 2.31 28.29 13.21
C ASP A 217 2.80 28.74 11.82
N ARG A 218 3.85 28.10 11.28
CA ARG A 218 4.37 28.36 9.93
C ARG A 218 3.69 27.51 8.86
N VAL A 219 2.89 26.51 9.27
CA VAL A 219 2.24 25.57 8.36
C VAL A 219 0.81 26.05 8.07
N PRO A 220 0.41 26.21 6.80
CA PRO A 220 -0.97 26.51 6.45
C PRO A 220 -1.98 25.52 7.05
N ILE A 221 -3.06 26.04 7.64
CA ILE A 221 -4.08 25.24 8.36
C ILE A 221 -4.60 24.07 7.52
N PHE A 222 -4.84 24.27 6.22
CA PHE A 222 -5.35 23.19 5.36
C PHE A 222 -4.35 22.02 5.23
N LEU A 223 -3.03 22.27 5.22
CA LEU A 223 -2.03 21.19 5.25
C LEU A 223 -2.06 20.47 6.60
N GLN A 224 -2.20 21.20 7.70
CA GLN A 224 -2.35 20.57 9.02
C GLN A 224 -3.55 19.62 9.07
N VAL A 225 -4.68 20.03 8.50
CA VAL A 225 -5.90 19.21 8.42
C VAL A 225 -5.70 18.00 7.52
N ILE A 226 -5.08 18.16 6.35
CA ILE A 226 -4.84 17.05 5.40
C ILE A 226 -3.88 16.03 6.00
N TYR A 227 -2.71 16.45 6.47
CA TYR A 227 -1.72 15.53 7.02
C TYR A 227 -2.16 14.96 8.37
N GLY A 228 -2.78 15.77 9.23
CA GLY A 228 -3.32 15.29 10.51
C GLY A 228 -4.46 14.28 10.30
N GLY A 229 -5.40 14.57 9.41
CA GLY A 229 -6.50 13.68 9.06
C GLY A 229 -6.01 12.38 8.42
N ALA A 230 -5.14 12.48 7.41
CA ALA A 230 -4.53 11.32 6.77
C ALA A 230 -3.75 10.47 7.78
N ASN A 231 -3.01 11.10 8.69
CA ASN A 231 -2.28 10.39 9.73
C ASN A 231 -3.21 9.59 10.66
N VAL A 232 -4.34 10.18 11.10
CA VAL A 232 -5.35 9.46 11.90
C VAL A 232 -5.94 8.30 11.11
N ILE A 233 -6.35 8.54 9.86
CA ILE A 233 -6.97 7.55 8.98
C ILE A 233 -6.01 6.38 8.74
N LEU A 234 -4.79 6.65 8.31
CA LEU A 234 -3.80 5.64 7.96
C LEU A 234 -3.38 4.81 9.18
N ASN A 235 -3.14 5.45 10.33
CA ASN A 235 -2.86 4.72 11.58
C ASN A 235 -4.04 3.83 11.99
N THR A 236 -5.28 4.31 11.88
CA THR A 236 -6.48 3.52 12.20
C THR A 236 -6.59 2.30 11.29
N LEU A 237 -6.36 2.48 9.99
CA LEU A 237 -6.39 1.38 9.02
C LEU A 237 -5.27 0.36 9.26
N ASN A 238 -4.08 0.82 9.62
CA ASN A 238 -2.96 -0.06 9.97
C ASN A 238 -3.28 -0.91 11.22
N VAL A 239 -3.87 -0.32 12.26
CA VAL A 239 -4.34 -1.07 13.43
C VAL A 239 -5.44 -2.06 13.04
N PHE A 240 -6.39 -1.65 12.22
CA PHE A 240 -7.48 -2.51 11.75
C PHE A 240 -6.96 -3.74 10.98
N TRP A 241 -6.07 -3.53 10.00
CA TRP A 241 -5.48 -4.62 9.23
C TRP A 241 -4.56 -5.50 10.06
N PHE A 242 -3.85 -4.93 11.03
CA PHE A 242 -3.06 -5.66 12.01
C PHE A 242 -3.92 -6.69 12.76
N PHE A 243 -5.04 -6.27 13.33
CA PHE A 243 -5.96 -7.20 14.00
C PHE A 243 -6.56 -8.24 13.06
N LYS A 244 -6.87 -7.86 11.81
CA LYS A 244 -7.35 -8.80 10.79
C LYS A 244 -6.31 -9.88 10.49
N MET A 245 -5.04 -9.51 10.40
CA MET A 245 -3.93 -10.46 10.21
C MET A 245 -3.76 -11.38 11.42
N LEU A 246 -3.81 -10.86 12.65
CA LEU A 246 -3.73 -11.67 13.87
C LEU A 246 -4.86 -12.69 13.96
N ASN A 247 -6.10 -12.27 13.66
CA ASN A 247 -7.27 -13.16 13.65
C ASN A 247 -7.16 -14.24 12.56
N SER A 248 -6.53 -13.94 11.42
CA SER A 248 -6.27 -14.93 10.38
C SER A 248 -5.25 -15.99 10.84
N ALA A 249 -4.21 -15.62 11.60
CA ALA A 249 -3.28 -16.60 12.14
C ALA A 249 -3.82 -17.40 13.30
N SER A 250 -4.58 -16.80 14.21
CA SER A 250 -5.14 -17.53 15.35
C SER A 250 -6.07 -18.67 14.88
N ARG A 251 -6.71 -18.53 13.71
CA ARG A 251 -7.47 -19.60 13.04
C ARG A 251 -6.60 -20.75 12.50
N ARG A 252 -5.30 -20.54 12.29
CA ARG A 252 -4.36 -21.55 11.75
C ARG A 252 -3.73 -22.43 12.83
N PHE A 253 -3.77 -22.00 14.09
CA PHE A 253 -3.33 -22.81 15.21
C PHE A 253 -4.56 -23.51 15.81
N PRO A 254 -4.64 -24.85 15.78
CA PRO A 254 -5.68 -25.55 16.51
C PRO A 254 -5.63 -25.14 17.98
N LYS A 255 -6.79 -24.85 18.58
CA LYS A 255 -6.88 -24.81 20.04
C LYS A 255 -6.39 -26.17 20.54
N SER A 256 -5.45 -26.15 21.49
CA SER A 256 -4.93 -27.35 22.16
C SER A 256 -6.07 -28.33 22.44
N GLY A 257 -6.06 -29.50 21.78
CA GLY A 257 -7.06 -30.56 21.96
C GLY A 257 -8.07 -30.81 20.83
N GLN A 258 -8.02 -30.12 19.69
CA GLN A 258 -8.87 -30.45 18.52
C GLN A 258 -8.10 -31.16 17.39
N PRO A 259 -8.70 -32.17 16.71
CA PRO A 259 -8.05 -32.88 15.63
C PRO A 259 -7.65 -31.94 14.49
N ILE A 260 -6.48 -32.15 13.92
CA ILE A 260 -6.00 -31.41 12.75
C ILE A 260 -7.03 -31.62 11.61
N PRO A 261 -7.64 -30.56 11.06
CA PRO A 261 -8.57 -30.73 9.95
C PRO A 261 -7.82 -31.32 8.74
N PRO A 262 -8.44 -32.24 7.98
CA PRO A 262 -7.80 -32.84 6.82
C PRO A 262 -7.35 -31.76 5.83
N LYS A 263 -6.18 -31.96 5.22
CA LYS A 263 -5.62 -31.03 4.22
C LYS A 263 -6.67 -30.78 3.14
N ALA A 264 -7.14 -29.53 3.03
CA ALA A 264 -8.10 -29.12 2.02
C ALA A 264 -7.55 -29.46 0.62
N ASP A 265 -8.36 -30.13 -0.19
CA ASP A 265 -8.02 -30.47 -1.54
C ASP A 265 -7.89 -29.18 -2.37
N ILE A 266 -7.08 -29.17 -3.43
CA ILE A 266 -6.84 -27.94 -4.23
C ILE A 266 -8.16 -27.37 -4.80
N LYS A 267 -9.15 -28.24 -5.01
CA LYS A 267 -10.51 -27.86 -5.42
C LYS A 267 -11.28 -27.06 -4.36
N ASP A 268 -11.03 -27.31 -3.07
CA ASP A 268 -11.71 -26.64 -1.96
C ASP A 268 -11.12 -25.25 -1.66
N THR A 269 -9.85 -25.03 -2.00
CA THR A 269 -9.18 -23.72 -1.83
C THR A 269 -9.65 -22.70 -2.88
N ILE A 270 -10.09 -23.18 -4.05
CA ILE A 270 -10.60 -22.35 -5.15
C ILE A 270 -12.09 -22.01 -4.95
N SER A 271 -12.85 -22.93 -4.33
CA SER A 271 -14.30 -22.79 -4.06
C SER A 271 -14.62 -22.02 -2.76
N SER A 272 -13.77 -22.07 -1.74
CA SER A 272 -13.95 -21.34 -0.46
C SER A 272 -13.62 -19.84 -0.54
N GLY A 273 -14.09 -19.18 -1.61
CA GLY A 273 -14.22 -17.73 -1.59
C GLY A 273 -15.32 -17.36 -0.59
N GLU A 274 -14.95 -17.11 0.66
CA GLU A 274 -15.84 -16.50 1.66
C GLU A 274 -16.50 -15.27 0.99
N SER A 275 -17.77 -15.42 0.66
CA SER A 275 -18.63 -14.35 0.16
C SER A 275 -19.01 -13.50 1.37
N TRP A 276 -19.14 -12.19 1.19
CA TRP A 276 -19.62 -11.27 2.24
C TRP A 276 -20.98 -11.67 2.84
N GLU A 277 -21.74 -12.54 2.18
CA GLU A 277 -22.99 -13.14 2.67
C GLU A 277 -22.77 -14.16 3.82
N ASP A 278 -21.67 -14.91 3.82
CA ASP A 278 -21.39 -15.97 4.81
C ASP A 278 -21.11 -15.40 6.22
N PHE A 279 -20.76 -14.11 6.31
CA PHE A 279 -20.58 -13.39 7.57
C PHE A 279 -21.89 -12.95 8.23
N LYS A 280 -23.01 -12.84 7.48
CA LYS A 280 -24.29 -12.37 8.04
C LYS A 280 -25.09 -13.47 8.73
N THR A 281 -24.92 -14.73 8.34
CA THR A 281 -25.78 -15.83 8.79
C THR A 281 -25.30 -16.49 10.09
N ASN A 282 -24.02 -16.35 10.46
CA ASN A 282 -23.47 -16.98 11.67
C ASN A 282 -23.49 -16.10 12.94
N GLY A 283 -24.11 -14.92 12.89
CA GLY A 283 -24.36 -14.05 14.06
C GLY A 283 -25.67 -14.33 14.80
N LYS A 284 -26.49 -15.27 14.33
CA LYS A 284 -27.74 -15.71 14.99
C LYS A 284 -27.76 -17.22 15.14
N LYS A 285 -26.92 -17.73 16.03
CA LYS A 285 -27.10 -19.03 16.68
C LYS A 285 -26.19 -19.06 17.89
N ASN A 286 -26.73 -18.58 18.99
CA ASN A 286 -26.41 -18.93 20.37
C ASN A 286 -27.60 -18.37 21.16
N ASP A 287 -28.65 -19.19 21.23
CA ASP A 287 -29.53 -19.19 22.39
C ASP A 287 -28.71 -19.59 23.62
#